data_AF-A0A929HCE6-F1
#
_entry.id   AF-A0A929HCE6-F1
#
_cell.length_a   1.000
_cell.length_b   1.000
_cell.length_c   1.000
_cell.angle_alpha   90.00
_cell.angle_beta   90.00
_cell.angle_gamma   90.00
#
_symmetry.space_group_name_H-M   'P 1'
#
loop_
_entity.id
_entity.type
_entity.pdbx_description
1 polymer ?
#
loop_
_entity_poly.entity_id
_entity_poly.type
_entity_poly.pdbx_seq_one_letter_code
_entity_poly.pdbx_strand_id
1 'polypeptide(L)'
;MNKLKFNLRYLTGISLVAALGGLLFGYDWVVIGGAKPFYEQFFQIAQNPSLQGWAMSSALVGCIIGTVISGLLAGRLGRKKLLILASLLFLISALGTGGSNYFNTFIAFRILGGIGIGLASNQSPVYIAEVAP
;
A
#
# COMPACT_ATOMS: atom_id res chain seq x y z
N MET A 1 -0.24 3.83 43.38
CA MET A 1 -0.26 3.90 41.90
C MET A 1 -1.59 3.37 41.40
N ASN A 2 -2.47 4.25 40.90
CA ASN A 2 -3.73 3.84 40.28
C ASN A 2 -3.42 2.94 39.08
N LYS A 3 -3.94 1.71 39.08
CA LYS A 3 -3.91 0.85 37.88
C LYS A 3 -4.77 1.53 36.82
N LEU A 4 -4.13 2.19 35.84
CA LEU A 4 -4.80 2.66 34.63
C LEU A 4 -5.52 1.46 34.01
N LYS A 5 -6.86 1.47 34.03
CA LYS A 5 -7.67 0.44 33.36
C LYS A 5 -7.68 0.75 31.87
N PHE A 6 -6.72 0.20 31.14
CA PHE A 6 -6.70 0.27 29.68
C PHE A 6 -7.86 -0.53 29.09
N ASN A 7 -8.55 0.04 28.10
CA ASN A 7 -9.54 -0.69 27.33
C ASN A 7 -8.84 -1.54 26.26
N LEU A 8 -8.35 -2.72 26.67
CA LEU A 8 -7.63 -3.67 25.82
C LEU A 8 -8.39 -4.06 24.55
N ARG A 9 -9.73 -4.12 24.60
CA ARG A 9 -10.56 -4.41 23.41
C ARG A 9 -10.47 -3.30 22.37
N TYR A 10 -10.51 -2.05 22.82
CA TYR A 10 -10.37 -0.91 21.92
C TYR A 10 -8.95 -0.87 21.33
N LEU A 11 -7.93 -1.07 22.16
CA LEU A 11 -6.53 -1.01 21.76
C LEU A 11 -6.13 -2.11 20.77
N THR A 12 -6.60 -3.34 21.01
CA THR A 12 -6.40 -4.45 20.07
C THR A 12 -7.13 -4.23 18.75
N GLY A 13 -8.34 -3.66 18.77
CA GLY A 13 -9.10 -3.34 17.57
C GLY A 13 -8.38 -2.34 16.67
N ILE A 14 -7.89 -1.22 17.22
CA ILE A 14 -7.17 -0.21 16.43
C ILE A 14 -5.80 -0.72 15.96
N SER A 15 -5.09 -1.53 16.75
CA SER A 15 -3.84 -2.15 16.34
C SER A 15 -4.03 -3.18 15.23
N LEU A 16 -5.11 -3.96 15.26
CA LEU A 16 -5.48 -4.87 14.17
C LEU A 16 -5.76 -4.11 12.88
N VAL A 17 -6.55 -3.04 12.94
CA VAL A 17 -6.85 -2.21 11.76
C VAL A 17 -5.57 -1.58 11.20
N ALA A 18 -4.65 -1.11 12.05
CA ALA A 18 -3.37 -0.60 11.60
C ALA A 18 -2.47 -1.70 10.99
N ALA A 19 -2.48 -2.91 11.56
CA ALA A 19 -1.73 -4.06 11.05
C ALA A 19 -2.19 -4.49 9.65
N LEU A 20 -3.45 -4.22 9.27
CA LEU A 20 -3.93 -4.46 7.90
C LEU A 20 -3.11 -3.69 6.85
N GLY A 21 -2.49 -2.56 7.20
CA GLY A 21 -1.57 -1.85 6.30
C GLY A 21 -0.37 -2.72 5.89
N GLY A 22 0.21 -3.47 6.85
CA GLY A 22 1.27 -4.43 6.57
C GLY A 22 0.78 -5.66 5.80
N LEU A 23 -0.44 -6.12 6.06
CA LEU A 23 -1.08 -7.19 5.28
C LEU A 23 -1.25 -6.79 3.81
N LEU A 24 -1.74 -5.57 3.55
CA LEU A 24 -1.94 -5.05 2.20
C LEU A 24 -0.62 -4.90 1.43
N PHE A 25 0.47 -4.53 2.10
CA PHE A 25 1.82 -4.50 1.53
C PHE A 25 2.22 -5.89 0.98
N GLY A 26 2.10 -6.94 1.81
CA GLY A 26 2.43 -8.30 1.39
C GLY A 26 1.47 -8.84 0.32
N TYR A 27 0.18 -8.50 0.43
CA TYR A 27 -0.84 -8.93 -0.53
C TYR A 27 -0.55 -8.44 -1.95
N ASP A 28 -0.23 -7.16 -2.13
CA ASP A 28 0.05 -6.59 -3.46
C ASP A 28 1.26 -7.26 -4.14
N TRP A 29 2.29 -7.62 -3.36
CA TRP A 29 3.46 -8.35 -3.85
C TRP A 29 3.11 -9.73 -4.39
N VAL A 30 2.26 -10.47 -3.67
CA VAL A 30 1.85 -11.82 -4.06
C VAL A 30 0.90 -11.78 -5.26
N VAL A 31 -0.05 -10.84 -5.29
CA VAL A 31 -1.04 -10.73 -6.38
C VAL A 31 -0.37 -10.41 -7.71
N ILE A 32 0.57 -9.47 -7.77
CA ILE A 32 1.23 -9.14 -9.04
C ILE A 32 2.08 -10.31 -9.55
N GLY A 33 2.76 -11.03 -8.65
CA GLY A 33 3.50 -12.23 -9.01
C GLY A 33 2.59 -13.35 -9.53
N GLY A 34 1.44 -13.57 -8.88
CA GLY A 34 0.45 -14.56 -9.29
C GLY A 34 -0.29 -14.21 -10.58
N ALA A 35 -0.49 -12.92 -10.85
CA ALA A 35 -1.16 -12.42 -12.06
C ALA A 35 -0.24 -12.38 -13.29
N LYS A 36 1.08 -12.54 -13.11
CA LYS A 36 2.11 -12.47 -14.15
C LYS A 36 1.76 -13.18 -15.47
N PRO A 37 1.43 -14.48 -15.49
CA PRO A 37 1.15 -15.16 -16.76
C PRO A 37 -0.09 -14.61 -17.48
N PHE A 38 -1.04 -13.99 -16.77
CA PHE A 38 -2.28 -13.50 -17.34
C PHE A 38 -2.13 -12.09 -17.92
N TYR A 39 -1.58 -11.15 -17.15
CA TYR A 39 -1.46 -9.77 -17.63
C TYR A 39 -0.40 -9.66 -18.74
N GLU A 40 0.64 -10.51 -18.74
CA GLU A 40 1.66 -10.49 -19.78
C GLU A 40 1.12 -10.92 -21.14
N GLN A 41 0.18 -11.88 -21.15
CA GLN A 41 -0.54 -12.29 -22.35
C GLN A 41 -1.57 -11.22 -22.77
N PHE A 42 -2.32 -10.68 -21.81
CA PHE A 42 -3.33 -9.66 -22.07
C PHE A 42 -2.75 -8.40 -22.73
N PHE A 43 -1.60 -7.91 -22.23
CA PHE A 43 -0.91 -6.75 -22.79
C PHE A 43 0.06 -7.09 -23.92
N GLN A 44 0.16 -8.36 -24.35
CA GLN A 44 1.08 -8.83 -25.39
C GLN A 44 2.56 -8.52 -25.11
N ILE A 45 2.95 -8.51 -23.84
CA ILE A 45 4.33 -8.20 -23.39
C ILE A 45 5.14 -9.45 -23.00
N ALA A 46 4.59 -10.65 -23.18
CA ALA A 46 5.22 -11.91 -22.78
C ALA A 46 6.62 -12.15 -23.38
N GLN A 47 6.93 -11.54 -24.53
CA GLN A 47 8.22 -11.66 -25.21
C GLN A 47 9.16 -10.47 -24.93
N ASN A 48 8.77 -9.52 -24.08
CA ASN A 48 9.54 -8.31 -23.78
C ASN A 48 9.90 -8.24 -22.28
N PRO A 49 11.09 -8.77 -21.89
CA PRO A 49 11.54 -8.79 -20.50
C PRO A 49 11.61 -7.39 -19.86
N SER A 50 11.92 -6.36 -20.64
CA SER A 50 12.00 -4.98 -20.14
C SER A 50 10.62 -4.47 -19.69
N LEU A 51 9.57 -4.75 -20.47
CA LEU A 51 8.20 -4.36 -20.11
C LEU A 51 7.64 -5.19 -18.96
N GLN A 52 7.96 -6.48 -18.89
CA GLN A 52 7.60 -7.34 -17.75
C GLN A 52 8.23 -6.82 -16.44
N GLY A 53 9.53 -6.50 -16.49
CA GLY A 53 10.26 -5.91 -15.37
C GLY A 53 9.69 -4.56 -14.96
N TRP A 54 9.34 -3.71 -15.92
CA TRP A 54 8.69 -2.42 -15.65
C TRP A 54 7.31 -2.58 -15.00
N ALA A 55 6.48 -3.50 -15.48
CA ALA A 55 5.17 -3.80 -14.89
C ALA A 55 5.29 -4.19 -13.41
N MET A 56 6.24 -5.07 -13.08
CA MET A 56 6.47 -5.56 -11.72
C MET A 56 7.11 -4.50 -10.81
N SER A 57 8.09 -3.76 -11.31
CA SER A 57 8.84 -2.77 -10.52
C SER A 57 8.15 -1.41 -10.40
N SER A 58 7.16 -1.10 -11.23
CA SER A 58 6.44 0.19 -11.20
C SER A 58 5.84 0.53 -9.83
N ALA A 59 5.29 -0.46 -9.12
CA ALA A 59 4.76 -0.28 -7.78
C ALA A 59 5.85 0.10 -6.75
N LEU A 60 7.08 -0.42 -6.90
CA LEU A 60 8.21 -0.06 -6.04
C LEU A 60 8.60 1.42 -6.20
N VAL A 61 8.56 1.94 -7.42
CA VAL A 61 8.78 3.37 -7.68
C VAL A 61 7.75 4.20 -6.91
N GLY A 62 6.47 3.80 -6.98
CA GLY A 62 5.41 4.39 -6.17
C GLY A 62 5.68 4.30 -4.67
N CYS A 63 6.12 3.14 -4.17
CA CYS A 63 6.46 2.94 -2.75
C CYS A 63 7.56 3.89 -2.27
N ILE A 64 8.60 4.13 -3.07
CA ILE A 64 9.68 5.07 -2.73
C ILE A 64 9.08 6.48 -2.56
N ILE A 65 8.27 6.92 -3.53
CA ILE A 65 7.60 8.22 -3.50
C ILE A 65 6.70 8.33 -2.26
N GLY A 66 5.86 7.31 -2.02
CA GLY A 66 4.97 7.25 -0.86
C GLY A 66 5.72 7.28 0.47
N THR A 67 6.85 6.58 0.57
CA THR A 67 7.67 6.56 1.78
C THR A 67 8.24 7.94 2.09
N VAL A 68 8.82 8.63 1.09
CA VAL A 68 9.35 9.98 1.26
C VAL A 68 8.24 10.96 1.66
N ILE A 69 7.10 10.91 0.97
CA ILE A 69 5.94 11.76 1.28
C ILE A 69 5.39 11.49 2.68
N SER A 70 5.39 10.23 3.13
CA SER A 70 4.89 9.85 4.46
C SER A 70 5.69 10.53 5.57
N GLY A 71 7.01 10.60 5.44
CA GLY A 71 7.87 11.24 6.44
C GLY A 71 7.59 12.74 6.57
N LEU A 72 7.35 13.42 5.44
CA LEU A 72 7.06 14.85 5.40
C LEU A 72 5.65 15.17 5.96
N LEU A 73 4.66 14.34 5.63
CA LEU A 73 3.27 14.58 6.03
C LEU A 73 2.93 14.07 7.43
N ALA A 74 3.71 13.14 8.00
CA ALA A 74 3.45 12.56 9.33
C ALA A 74 3.33 13.63 10.42
N GLY A 75 4.17 14.66 10.37
CA GLY A 75 4.15 15.77 11.33
C GLY A 75 2.95 16.72 11.18
N ARG A 76 2.29 16.78 10.02
CA ARG A 76 1.22 17.75 9.72
C ARG A 76 -0.19 17.15 9.75
N LEU A 77 -0.36 15.96 9.16
CA LEU A 77 -1.68 15.32 9.01
C LEU A 77 -2.00 14.34 10.15
N GLY A 78 -0.96 13.87 10.86
CA GLY A 78 -1.08 12.79 11.82
C GLY A 78 -1.25 11.41 11.18
N ARG A 79 -0.98 10.37 11.96
CA ARG A 79 -0.80 8.99 11.49
C ARG A 79 -2.10 8.37 10.99
N LYS A 80 -3.20 8.56 11.75
CA LYS A 80 -4.53 8.05 11.39
C LYS A 80 -5.00 8.56 10.03
N LYS A 81 -4.85 9.86 9.74
CA LYS A 81 -5.29 10.44 8.46
C LYS A 81 -4.46 9.92 7.30
N LEU A 82 -3.16 9.69 7.51
CA LEU A 82 -2.29 9.09 6.49
C LEU A 82 -2.66 7.64 6.19
N LEU A 83 -3.04 6.85 7.20
CA LEU A 83 -3.53 5.47 6.98
C LEU A 83 -4.84 5.45 6.17
N ILE A 84 -5.74 6.41 6.42
CA ILE A 84 -6.98 6.56 5.63
C ILE A 84 -6.67 7.01 4.20
N LEU A 85 -5.73 7.93 4.01
CA LEU A 85 -5.30 8.34 2.66
C LEU A 85 -4.66 7.17 1.91
N ALA A 86 -3.82 6.38 2.57
CA ALA A 86 -3.19 5.20 2.01
C ALA A 86 -4.22 4.17 1.53
N SER A 87 -5.25 3.89 2.33
CA SER A 87 -6.31 2.95 1.95
C SER A 87 -7.15 3.46 0.78
N LEU A 88 -7.42 4.77 0.70
CA LEU A 88 -8.09 5.38 -0.46
C LEU A 88 -7.27 5.26 -1.74
N LEU A 89 -5.97 5.55 -1.68
CA LEU A 89 -5.07 5.40 -2.82
C LEU A 89 -5.01 3.93 -3.28
N PHE A 90 -4.91 3.00 -2.33
CA PHE A 90 -4.90 1.57 -2.63
C PHE A 90 -6.21 1.11 -3.29
N LEU A 91 -7.36 1.59 -2.81
CA LEU A 91 -8.67 1.28 -3.39
C LEU A 91 -8.79 1.79 -4.83
N ILE A 92 -8.42 3.06 -5.07
CA ILE A 92 -8.43 3.66 -6.41
C ILE A 92 -7.49 2.89 -7.34
N SER A 93 -6.30 2.53 -6.86
CA SER A 93 -5.35 1.72 -7.60
C SER A 93 -5.93 0.36 -7.96
N ALA A 94 -6.56 -0.36 -7.03
CA ALA A 94 -7.09 -1.69 -7.28
C ALA A 94 -8.23 -1.69 -8.32
N LEU A 95 -9.12 -0.70 -8.25
CA LEU A 95 -10.17 -0.51 -9.27
C LEU A 95 -9.56 -0.14 -10.63
N GLY A 96 -8.56 0.74 -10.63
CA GLY A 96 -7.89 1.20 -11.84
C GLY A 96 -7.08 0.10 -12.53
N THR A 97 -6.34 -0.73 -11.78
CA THR A 97 -5.59 -1.86 -12.34
C THR A 97 -6.53 -2.93 -12.88
N GLY A 98 -7.61 -3.26 -12.16
CA GLY A 98 -8.62 -4.22 -12.60
C GLY A 98 -9.42 -3.76 -13.83
N GLY A 99 -9.64 -2.46 -13.99
CA GLY A 99 -10.37 -1.87 -15.13
C GLY A 99 -9.51 -1.40 -16.29
N SER A 100 -8.18 -1.55 -16.22
CA SER A 100 -7.27 -1.01 -17.23
C SER A 100 -7.15 -1.90 -18.47
N ASN A 101 -7.46 -1.33 -19.65
CA ASN A 101 -7.30 -2.01 -20.94
C ASN A 101 -5.96 -1.70 -21.63
N TYR A 102 -5.21 -0.71 -21.12
CA TYR A 102 -3.95 -0.25 -21.69
C TYR A 102 -2.81 -0.38 -20.68
N PHE A 103 -1.65 -0.82 -21.16
CA PHE A 103 -0.47 -1.07 -20.32
C PHE A 103 0.01 0.17 -19.55
N ASN A 104 0.02 1.35 -20.19
CA ASN A 104 0.44 2.58 -19.54
C ASN A 104 -0.51 3.00 -18.41
N THR A 105 -1.82 2.81 -18.61
CA THR A 105 -2.84 3.09 -17.59
C THR A 105 -2.73 2.10 -16.44
N PHE A 106 -2.50 0.82 -16.72
CA PHE A 106 -2.21 -0.21 -15.71
C PHE A 106 -1.03 0.20 -14.83
N ILE A 107 0.07 0.66 -15.43
CA ILE A 107 1.26 1.09 -14.71
C ILE A 107 1.02 2.36 -13.89
N ALA A 108 0.29 3.34 -14.44
CA ALA A 108 -0.04 4.56 -13.71
C ALA A 108 -0.81 4.25 -12.41
N PHE A 109 -1.79 3.34 -12.48
CA PHE A 109 -2.51 2.89 -11.29
C PHE A 109 -1.61 2.10 -10.34
N ARG A 110 -0.72 1.23 -10.83
CA ARG A 110 0.25 0.54 -9.96
C ARG A 110 1.19 1.49 -9.21
N ILE A 111 1.65 2.55 -9.85
CA ILE A 111 2.45 3.59 -9.18
C ILE A 111 1.61 4.25 -8.09
N LEU A 112 0.35 4.60 -8.37
CA LEU A 112 -0.57 5.20 -7.41
C LEU A 112 -0.83 4.26 -6.20
N GLY A 113 -1.01 2.97 -6.45
CA GLY A 113 -1.11 1.95 -5.41
C GLY A 113 0.16 1.84 -4.58
N GLY A 114 1.32 1.85 -5.23
CA GLY A 114 2.63 1.89 -4.60
C GLY A 114 2.78 3.07 -3.63
N ILE A 115 2.32 4.27 -4.00
CA ILE A 115 2.32 5.44 -3.11
C ILE A 115 1.50 5.14 -1.84
N GLY A 116 0.30 4.58 -1.99
CA GLY A 116 -0.54 4.16 -0.86
C GLY A 116 0.15 3.12 0.03
N ILE A 117 0.77 2.11 -0.58
CA ILE A 117 1.49 1.05 0.12
C ILE A 117 2.69 1.60 0.89
N GLY A 118 3.49 2.49 0.28
CA GLY A 118 4.62 3.15 0.93
C GLY A 118 4.21 4.00 2.14
N LEU A 119 3.09 4.74 2.01
CA LEU A 119 2.48 5.45 3.13
C LEU A 119 2.07 4.49 4.26
N ALA A 120 1.34 3.42 3.94
CA ALA A 120 0.86 2.46 4.92
C ALA A 120 2.00 1.73 5.64
N SER A 121 3.04 1.31 4.91
CA SER A 121 4.17 0.55 5.45
C SER A 121 4.95 1.33 6.50
N ASN A 122 5.11 2.64 6.34
CA ASN A 122 5.83 3.47 7.31
C ASN A 122 4.94 3.87 8.50
N GLN A 123 3.67 4.20 8.24
CA GLN A 123 2.78 4.74 9.27
C GLN A 123 2.15 3.67 10.17
N SER A 124 1.95 2.45 9.67
CA SER A 124 1.32 1.37 10.45
C SER A 124 2.12 0.98 11.71
N PRO A 125 3.42 0.64 11.64
CA PRO A 125 4.19 0.29 12.83
C PRO A 125 4.35 1.46 13.80
N VAL A 126 4.51 2.68 13.29
CA VAL A 126 4.61 3.90 14.11
C VAL A 126 3.31 4.17 14.86
N TYR A 127 2.16 4.04 14.19
CA TYR A 127 0.86 4.22 14.83
C TYR A 127 0.62 3.19 15.93
N ILE A 128 0.97 1.92 15.69
CA ILE A 128 0.86 0.87 16.71
C ILE A 128 1.77 1.19 17.89
N ALA A 129 3.02 1.62 17.64
CA ALA A 129 3.98 1.97 18.69
C ALA A 129 3.54 3.19 19.53
N GLU A 130 2.89 4.18 18.92
CA GLU A 130 2.38 5.37 19.62
C GLU A 130 1.14 5.11 20.47
N VAL A 131 0.39 4.05 20.16
CA VAL A 131 -0.86 3.72 20.85
C VAL A 131 -0.68 2.54 21.83
N ALA A 132 0.39 1.75 21.69
CA ALA A 132 0.74 0.73 22.64
C ALA A 132 1.02 1.33 24.05
N PRO A 133 0.58 0.66 25.13
CA PRO A 133 0.74 1.12 26.51
C PRO A 133 2.18 1.01 27.03
#